data_AF-A0A9W6T511-F1
#
_entry.id   AF-A0A9W6T511-F1
#
_cell.length_a   1.000
_cell.length_b   1.000
_cell.length_c   1.000
_cell.angle_alpha   90.00
_cell.angle_beta   90.00
_cell.angle_gamma   90.00
#
_symmetry.space_group_name_H-M   'P 1'
#
loop_
_entity.id
_entity.type
_entity.pdbx_description
1 polymer ?
#
loop_
_entity_poly.entity_id
_entity_poly.type
_entity_poly.pdbx_seq_one_letter_code
_entity_poly.pdbx_strand_id
1 'polypeptide(L)'
;MSYSEKNFPSEPTAPKVSTSIPGPIGAQKVKTLGEVFDNRCTYFVADYSKSTGNYIVDVDGNQLLDVYCQVASIPLGYNNPKLIEVAKSDKMIRNLVNRTATGSNTRLERFVWC
;
A
#
# COMPACT_ATOMS: atom_id res chain seq x y z
N MET A 1 -19.15 -15.65 2.38
CA MET A 1 -17.83 -15.29 1.85
C MET A 1 -17.62 -13.80 2.01
N SER A 2 -16.55 -13.40 2.70
CA SER A 2 -16.13 -12.01 2.87
C SER A 2 -15.68 -11.40 1.53
N TYR A 3 -15.70 -10.07 1.44
CA TYR A 3 -15.10 -9.36 0.31
C TYR A 3 -13.62 -9.77 0.13
N SER A 4 -12.88 -9.92 1.22
CA SER A 4 -11.45 -10.26 1.17
C SER A 4 -11.23 -11.65 0.57
N GLU A 5 -11.96 -12.66 1.05
CA GLU A 5 -11.90 -14.04 0.52
C GLU A 5 -12.18 -14.12 -0.98
N LYS A 6 -13.08 -13.27 -1.49
CA LYS A 6 -13.44 -13.24 -2.92
C LYS A 6 -12.37 -12.56 -3.79
N ASN A 7 -11.76 -11.49 -3.31
CA ASN A 7 -10.87 -10.65 -4.12
C ASN A 7 -9.38 -10.96 -3.88
N PHE A 8 -9.04 -11.65 -2.80
CA PHE A 8 -7.66 -12.00 -2.42
C PHE A 8 -7.52 -13.50 -2.13
N PRO A 9 -7.53 -14.37 -3.16
CA PRO A 9 -7.40 -15.81 -2.97
C PRO A 9 -6.02 -16.23 -2.42
N SER A 10 -5.01 -15.38 -2.56
CA SER A 10 -3.64 -15.57 -2.04
C SER A 10 -3.40 -14.87 -0.70
N GLU A 11 -4.44 -14.39 -0.02
CA GLU A 11 -4.31 -13.76 1.29
C GLU A 11 -3.81 -14.77 2.33
N PRO A 12 -2.82 -14.42 3.16
CA PRO A 12 -2.37 -15.28 4.25
C PRO A 12 -3.51 -15.61 5.23
N THR A 13 -3.56 -16.86 5.72
CA THR A 13 -4.56 -17.27 6.72
C THR A 13 -4.24 -16.71 8.12
N ALA A 14 -2.96 -16.46 8.41
CA ALA A 14 -2.50 -15.98 9.71
C ALA A 14 -1.22 -15.14 9.56
N PRO A 15 -0.95 -14.20 10.50
CA PRO A 15 0.30 -13.44 10.52
C PRO A 15 1.49 -14.37 10.78
N LYS A 16 2.63 -14.05 10.17
CA LYS A 16 3.88 -14.80 10.29
C LYS A 16 5.04 -13.86 10.54
N VAL A 17 5.52 -13.82 11.77
CA VAL A 17 6.68 -13.03 12.19
C VAL A 17 7.87 -13.97 12.39
N SER A 18 8.94 -13.74 11.63
CA SER A 18 10.16 -14.56 11.63
C SER A 18 11.35 -13.82 12.26
N THR A 19 11.33 -12.48 12.27
CA THR A 19 12.39 -11.63 12.85
C THR A 19 11.80 -10.61 13.82
N SER A 20 12.66 -9.89 14.55
CA SER A 20 12.22 -8.71 15.31
C SER A 20 11.64 -7.65 14.36
N ILE A 21 10.83 -6.73 14.88
CA ILE A 21 10.29 -5.60 14.12
C ILE A 21 10.82 -4.31 14.78
N PRO A 22 11.65 -3.51 14.09
CA PRO A 22 12.21 -3.75 12.75
C PRO A 22 13.21 -4.93 12.74
N GLY A 23 13.32 -5.61 11.61
CA GLY A 23 14.29 -6.68 11.40
C GLY A 23 15.68 -6.13 11.04
N PRO A 24 16.69 -7.00 10.84
CA PRO A 24 18.05 -6.57 10.55
C PRO A 24 18.16 -5.74 9.26
N ILE A 25 17.45 -6.11 8.19
CA ILE A 25 17.44 -5.39 6.91
C ILE A 25 16.65 -4.08 7.07
N GLY A 26 15.50 -4.14 7.73
CA GLY A 26 14.69 -2.97 8.06
C GLY A 26 15.48 -1.93 8.84
N ALA A 27 16.17 -2.33 9.90
CA ALA A 27 16.98 -1.45 10.74
C ALA A 27 18.12 -0.78 9.96
N GLN A 28 18.81 -1.52 9.07
CA GLN A 28 19.84 -0.95 8.22
C GLN A 28 19.26 0.11 7.28
N LYS A 29 18.12 -0.15 6.63
CA LYS A 29 17.45 0.81 5.74
C LYS A 29 16.94 2.04 6.49
N VAL A 30 16.38 1.86 7.69
CA VAL A 30 15.98 2.98 8.55
C VAL A 30 17.20 3.84 8.88
N LYS A 31 18.33 3.25 9.26
CA LYS A 31 19.57 3.99 9.52
C LYS A 31 20.01 4.83 8.31
N THR A 32 20.05 4.24 7.12
CA THR A 32 20.40 4.97 5.89
C THR A 32 19.41 6.09 5.57
N LEU A 33 18.10 5.87 5.80
CA LEU A 33 17.09 6.92 5.65
C LEU A 33 17.33 8.08 6.62
N GLY A 34 17.79 7.76 7.83
CA GLY A 34 18.13 8.69 8.92
C GLY A 34 19.28 9.65 8.61
N GLU A 35 20.11 9.33 7.60
CA GLU A 35 21.21 10.20 7.17
C GLU A 35 20.70 11.42 6.39
N VAL A 36 19.52 11.32 5.77
CA VAL A 36 18.94 12.36 4.91
C VAL A 36 17.67 12.98 5.51
N PHE A 37 16.89 12.18 6.26
CA PHE A 37 15.60 12.58 6.81
C PHE A 37 15.45 12.20 8.28
N ASP A 38 14.66 12.97 9.02
CA ASP A 38 14.23 12.57 10.37
C ASP A 38 13.27 11.38 10.28
N ASN A 39 13.71 10.25 10.84
CA ASN A 39 13.04 8.95 10.76
C ASN A 39 12.56 8.44 12.12
N ARG A 40 12.47 9.30 13.14
CA ARG A 40 12.08 8.91 14.52
C ARG A 40 10.69 8.27 14.60
N CYS A 41 9.80 8.58 13.65
CA CYS A 41 8.45 8.03 13.57
C CYS A 41 8.36 6.77 12.67
N THR A 42 9.47 6.27 12.14
CA THR A 42 9.48 5.10 11.25
C THR A 42 9.48 3.81 12.07
N TYR A 43 8.39 3.03 11.97
CA TYR A 43 8.26 1.74 12.66
C TYR A 43 9.09 0.63 12.00
N PHE A 44 8.93 0.46 10.69
CA PHE A 44 9.62 -0.52 9.87
C PHE A 44 9.53 -0.10 8.39
N VAL A 45 10.28 -0.78 7.52
CA VAL A 45 10.22 -0.57 6.07
C VAL A 45 9.37 -1.67 5.45
N ALA A 46 8.29 -1.29 4.75
CA ALA A 46 7.37 -2.23 4.13
C ALA A 46 7.80 -2.62 2.70
N ASP A 47 7.59 -3.88 2.34
CA ASP A 47 7.61 -4.40 0.97
C ASP A 47 6.16 -4.50 0.45
N TYR A 48 5.67 -3.40 -0.12
CA TYR A 48 4.31 -3.33 -0.67
C TYR A 48 4.07 -4.31 -1.83
N SER A 49 5.12 -4.77 -2.53
CA SER A 49 4.96 -5.69 -3.65
C SER A 49 4.47 -7.07 -3.21
N LYS A 50 4.82 -7.47 -1.97
CA LYS A 50 4.43 -8.76 -1.36
C LYS A 50 3.23 -8.65 -0.44
N SER A 51 2.82 -7.43 -0.09
CA SER A 51 1.64 -7.16 0.73
C SER A 51 0.37 -7.56 -0.02
N THR A 52 -0.63 -8.13 0.66
CA THR A 52 -1.85 -8.63 0.02
C THR A 52 -3.03 -8.54 0.98
N GLY A 53 -4.16 -7.99 0.52
CA GLY A 53 -5.37 -7.92 1.32
C GLY A 53 -5.14 -7.10 2.59
N ASN A 54 -5.41 -7.70 3.75
CA ASN A 54 -5.20 -7.07 5.05
C ASN A 54 -3.78 -7.24 5.61
N TYR A 55 -2.89 -7.90 4.86
CA TYR A 55 -1.54 -8.21 5.33
C TYR A 55 -0.50 -7.32 4.68
N ILE A 56 0.28 -6.64 5.53
CA ILE A 56 1.47 -5.91 5.12
C ILE A 56 2.70 -6.79 5.35
N VAL A 57 3.62 -6.77 4.39
CA VAL A 57 4.89 -7.50 4.48
C VAL A 57 6.01 -6.49 4.68
N ASP A 58 6.89 -6.72 5.65
CA ASP A 58 8.10 -5.92 5.81
C ASP A 58 9.25 -6.42 4.92
N VAL A 59 10.31 -5.62 4.82
CA VAL A 59 11.50 -5.97 4.01
C VAL A 59 12.25 -7.21 4.51
N ASP A 60 12.03 -7.59 5.77
CA ASP A 60 12.59 -8.78 6.39
C ASP A 60 11.71 -10.03 6.19
N GLY A 61 10.55 -9.88 5.54
CA GLY A 61 9.63 -10.96 5.18
C GLY A 61 8.58 -11.29 6.25
N ASN A 62 8.45 -10.49 7.30
CA ASN A 62 7.39 -10.64 8.30
C ASN A 62 6.05 -10.23 7.68
N GLN A 63 5.05 -11.10 7.81
CA GLN A 63 3.68 -10.87 7.35
C GLN A 63 2.84 -10.46 8.55
N LEU A 64 2.41 -9.20 8.57
CA LEU A 64 1.69 -8.59 9.68
C LEU A 64 0.25 -8.35 9.25
N LEU A 65 -0.70 -8.66 10.14
CA LEU A 65 -2.08 -8.22 9.97
C LEU A 65 -2.14 -6.71 10.24
N ASP A 66 -2.45 -5.91 9.22
CA ASP A 66 -2.53 -4.46 9.32
C ASP A 66 -3.95 -4.03 9.73
N VAL A 67 -4.09 -3.58 10.98
CA VAL A 67 -5.33 -2.97 11.52
C VAL A 67 -5.27 -1.44 11.53
N TYR A 68 -4.14 -0.87 11.12
CA TYR A 68 -3.92 0.57 11.04
C TYR A 68 -4.22 1.12 9.62
N CYS A 69 -4.05 0.28 8.60
CA CYS A 69 -4.36 0.56 7.20
C CYS A 69 -3.72 1.88 6.70
N GLN A 70 -2.48 2.14 7.10
CA GLN A 70 -1.74 3.38 6.81
C GLN A 70 -2.54 4.63 7.17
N VAL A 71 -2.95 4.76 8.44
CA VAL A 71 -3.83 5.85 8.90
C VAL A 71 -5.19 5.80 8.17
N ALA A 72 -5.80 4.61 8.09
CA ALA A 72 -7.08 4.37 7.41
C ALA A 72 -7.12 4.83 5.93
N SER A 73 -5.97 4.98 5.26
CA SER A 73 -5.88 5.44 3.87
C SER A 73 -5.94 4.30 2.84
N ILE A 74 -5.90 3.04 3.28
CA ILE A 74 -6.04 1.86 2.42
C ILE A 74 -7.41 1.20 2.68
N PRO A 75 -8.45 1.55 1.90
CA PRO A 75 -9.82 1.10 2.17
C PRO A 75 -10.13 -0.31 1.63
N LEU A 76 -9.41 -0.78 0.61
CA LEU A 76 -9.72 -2.01 -0.13
C LEU A 76 -8.60 -3.07 -0.09
N GLY A 77 -7.70 -2.94 0.89
CA GLY A 77 -6.55 -3.82 1.07
C GLY A 77 -5.39 -3.58 0.10
N TYR A 78 -4.26 -4.17 0.41
CA TYR A 78 -3.04 -4.13 -0.39
C TYR A 78 -3.18 -4.91 -1.70
N ASN A 79 -2.66 -4.34 -2.79
CA ASN A 79 -2.59 -4.96 -4.12
C ASN A 79 -3.93 -5.49 -4.65
N ASN A 80 -5.00 -4.72 -4.47
CA ASN A 80 -6.33 -5.07 -4.98
C ASN A 80 -6.31 -5.24 -6.52
N PRO A 81 -6.70 -6.42 -7.06
CA PRO A 81 -6.55 -6.72 -8.48
C PRO A 81 -7.39 -5.79 -9.37
N LYS A 82 -8.57 -5.38 -8.92
CA LYS A 82 -9.44 -4.46 -9.67
C LYS A 82 -8.88 -3.05 -9.70
N LEU A 83 -8.27 -2.59 -8.60
CA LEU A 83 -7.61 -1.29 -8.59
C LEU A 83 -6.39 -1.28 -9.52
N ILE A 84 -5.62 -2.36 -9.55
CA ILE A 84 -4.48 -2.51 -10.47
C ILE A 84 -4.94 -2.51 -11.93
N GLU A 85 -6.03 -3.20 -12.25
CA GLU A 85 -6.63 -3.20 -13.59
C GLU A 85 -7.06 -1.78 -14.00
N VAL A 86 -7.82 -1.09 -13.15
CA VAL A 86 -8.25 0.29 -13.40
C VAL A 86 -7.04 1.23 -13.51
N ALA A 87 -6.01 1.02 -12.70
CA ALA A 87 -4.79 1.82 -12.74
C ALA A 87 -4.06 1.74 -14.09
N LYS A 88 -4.15 0.60 -14.77
CA LYS A 88 -3.58 0.37 -16.11
C LYS A 88 -4.46 0.84 -17.26
N SER A 89 -5.70 1.25 -17.00
CA SER A 89 -6.59 1.72 -18.06
C SER A 89 -6.10 3.03 -18.68
N ASP A 90 -6.34 3.20 -20.00
CA ASP A 90 -6.01 4.45 -20.70
C ASP A 90 -6.63 5.68 -20.03
N LYS A 91 -7.83 5.51 -19.44
CA LYS A 91 -8.51 6.57 -18.71
C LYS A 91 -7.69 7.01 -17.49
N MET A 92 -7.19 6.05 -16.69
CA MET A 92 -6.35 6.38 -15.55
C MET A 92 -5.00 6.96 -15.98
N ILE A 93 -4.38 6.42 -17.04
CA ILE A 93 -3.12 6.95 -17.57
C ILE A 93 -3.28 8.42 -17.96
N ARG A 94 -4.34 8.76 -18.72
CA ARG A 94 -4.63 10.14 -19.11
C ARG A 94 -4.87 11.04 -17.89
N ASN A 95 -5.49 10.52 -16.83
CA ASN A 95 -5.73 11.29 -15.60
C ASN A 95 -4.47 11.54 -14.79
N LEU A 96 -3.58 10.54 -14.70
CA LEU A 96 -2.32 10.66 -13.96
C LEU A 96 -1.36 11.62 -14.65
N VAL A 97 -1.26 11.55 -15.98
CA VAL A 97 -0.36 12.40 -16.76
C VAL A 97 -0.87 13.83 -16.87
N ASN A 98 -2.18 14.02 -17.03
CA ASN A 98 -2.77 15.35 -17.18
C ASN A 98 -3.35 15.84 -15.86
N ARG A 99 -2.49 16.37 -14.98
CA ARG A 99 -2.91 17.05 -13.75
C ARG A 99 -3.72 18.31 -14.10
N THR A 100 -5.03 18.24 -13.96
CA THR A 100 -5.90 19.40 -14.13
C THR A 100 -5.99 20.23 -12.85
N ALA A 101 -6.24 21.52 -12.99
CA ALA A 101 -6.61 22.35 -11.84
C ALA A 101 -8.07 22.04 -11.48
N THR A 102 -8.27 21.11 -10.55
CA THR A 102 -9.60 20.61 -10.13
C THR A 102 -10.56 21.70 -9.64
N GLY A 103 -10.06 22.87 -9.24
CA GLY A 103 -10.88 24.03 -8.84
C GLY A 103 -11.35 24.95 -9.98
N SER A 104 -10.73 24.91 -11.16
CA SER A 104 -11.05 25.83 -12.28
C SER A 104 -11.38 25.09 -13.57
N ASN A 105 -10.60 24.07 -13.91
CA ASN A 105 -10.77 23.25 -15.10
C ASN A 105 -11.12 21.83 -14.66
N THR A 106 -12.39 21.65 -14.27
CA THR A 106 -12.95 20.33 -13.95
C THR A 106 -13.17 19.54 -15.23
N ARG A 107 -12.76 18.28 -15.23
CA ARG A 107 -12.94 17.39 -16.38
C ARG A 107 -14.42 17.09 -16.61
N LEU A 108 -14.85 17.06 -17.87
CA LEU A 108 -16.22 16.64 -18.26
C LEU A 108 -16.51 15.21 -17.81
N GLU A 109 -15.52 14.34 -17.92
CA GLU A 109 -15.57 12.98 -17.38
C GLU A 109 -15.25 13.03 -15.88
N ARG A 110 -16.28 13.15 -15.04
CA ARG A 110 -16.12 13.04 -13.59
C ARG A 110 -15.46 11.70 -13.25
N PHE A 111 -14.20 11.75 -12.85
CA PHE A 111 -13.65 10.73 -11.97
C PHE A 111 -14.14 11.08 -10.58
N VAL A 112 -15.23 10.45 -10.15
CA VAL A 112 -15.63 10.42 -8.76
C VAL A 112 -14.66 9.45 -8.08
N TRP A 113 -13.50 9.96 -7.68
CA TRP A 113 -12.92 9.49 -6.43
C TRP A 113 -13.78 10.09 -5.32
N CYS A 114 -14.16 9.27 -4.33
CA CYS A 114 -15.04 9.61 -3.21
C CYS A 114 -14.99 11.07 -2.76
#